data_AF-A0A962K7Y2-F1
#
_entry.id   AF-A0A962K7Y2-F1
#
_cell.length_a   1.000
_cell.length_b   1.000
_cell.length_c   1.000
_cell.angle_alpha   90.00
_cell.angle_beta   90.00
_cell.angle_gamma   90.00
#
_symmetry.space_group_name_H-M   'P 1'
#
loop_
_entity.id
_entity.type
_entity.pdbx_description
1 polymer ?
#
loop_
_entity_poly.entity_id
_entity_poly.type
_entity_poly.pdbx_seq_one_letter_code
_entity_poly.pdbx_strand_id
1 'polypeptide(L)'
;MLRVVTSGILDEKTRNEMHVSRKRFRLARLLRSTEKILTYAQQGDWAVVEELENQRQLELAACFSESDADDSPEVIEALAALVTMNREITRLVEAAKVSLLENQRDDERRQQAIRCYDWND
;
A
#
# COMPACT_ATOMS: atom_id res chain seq x y z
N MET A 1 -49.09 -0.39 -29.44
CA MET A 1 -47.77 -0.87 -29.88
C MET A 1 -46.71 -0.17 -29.03
N LEU A 2 -46.24 -0.80 -27.94
CA LEU A 2 -45.21 -0.25 -27.03
C LEU A 2 -44.47 -1.42 -26.36
N ARG A 3 -43.34 -1.87 -26.93
CA ARG A 3 -42.45 -2.81 -26.25
C ARG A 3 -41.07 -2.90 -26.91
N VAL A 4 -40.23 -1.88 -26.69
CA VAL A 4 -38.78 -1.94 -27.03
C VAL A 4 -37.88 -1.34 -25.94
N VAL A 5 -38.42 -0.59 -24.97
CA VAL A 5 -37.60 0.15 -23.97
C VAL A 5 -36.99 -0.75 -22.88
N THR A 6 -37.53 -1.95 -22.64
CA THR A 6 -37.09 -2.81 -21.52
C THR A 6 -35.71 -3.45 -21.72
N SER A 7 -35.24 -3.59 -22.96
CA SER A 7 -33.96 -4.29 -23.23
C SER A 7 -32.73 -3.44 -22.91
N GLY A 8 -32.78 -2.11 -23.11
CA GLY A 8 -31.66 -1.21 -22.84
C GLY A 8 -31.46 -0.91 -21.34
N ILE A 9 -32.54 -0.91 -20.56
CA ILE A 9 -32.50 -0.63 -19.12
C ILE A 9 -31.88 -1.81 -18.33
N LEU A 10 -32.12 -3.05 -18.78
CA LEU A 10 -31.52 -4.25 -18.18
C LEU A 10 -30.02 -4.33 -18.44
N ASP A 11 -29.58 -3.96 -19.65
CA ASP A 11 -28.17 -3.96 -20.05
C ASP A 11 -27.35 -2.92 -19.25
N GLU A 12 -27.89 -1.72 -19.05
CA GLU A 12 -27.22 -0.68 -18.25
C GLU A 12 -27.11 -1.04 -16.76
N LYS A 13 -28.16 -1.64 -16.19
CA LYS A 13 -28.13 -2.11 -14.80
C LYS A 13 -27.04 -3.17 -14.58
N THR A 14 -26.94 -4.15 -15.48
CA THR A 14 -25.94 -5.21 -15.40
C THR A 14 -24.52 -4.67 -15.56
N ARG A 15 -24.28 -3.70 -16.44
CA ARG A 15 -22.98 -3.04 -16.55
C ARG A 15 -22.60 -2.35 -15.25
N ASN A 16 -23.51 -1.57 -14.66
CA ASN A 16 -23.24 -0.87 -13.41
C ASN A 16 -22.90 -1.84 -12.26
N GLU A 17 -23.65 -2.94 -12.12
CA GLU A 17 -23.36 -3.99 -11.14
C GLU A 17 -21.97 -4.62 -11.35
N MET A 18 -21.57 -4.83 -12.61
CA MET A 18 -20.25 -5.35 -12.97
C MET A 18 -19.14 -4.34 -12.64
N HIS A 19 -19.36 -3.05 -12.88
CA HIS A 19 -18.42 -1.97 -12.52
C HIS A 19 -18.20 -1.92 -11.00
N VAL A 20 -19.29 -1.90 -10.21
CA VAL A 20 -19.22 -1.91 -8.74
C VAL A 20 -18.49 -3.15 -8.23
N SER A 21 -18.81 -4.33 -8.77
CA SER A 21 -18.15 -5.58 -8.38
C SER A 21 -16.65 -5.56 -8.68
N ARG A 22 -16.26 -5.04 -9.85
CA ARG A 22 -14.84 -4.90 -10.24
C ARG A 22 -14.09 -3.93 -9.33
N LYS A 23 -14.71 -2.81 -8.98
CA LYS A 23 -14.14 -1.81 -8.07
C LYS A 23 -13.90 -2.39 -6.68
N ARG A 24 -14.91 -3.05 -6.11
CA ARG A 24 -14.81 -3.73 -4.81
C ARG A 24 -13.73 -4.81 -4.81
N PHE A 25 -13.63 -5.60 -5.88
CA PHE A 25 -12.58 -6.61 -6.02
C PHE A 25 -11.17 -5.99 -6.05
N ARG A 26 -10.97 -4.92 -6.83
CA ARG A 26 -9.69 -4.18 -6.87
C ARG A 26 -9.32 -3.62 -5.49
N LEU A 27 -10.29 -3.03 -4.79
CA LEU A 27 -10.08 -2.46 -3.47
C LEU A 27 -9.76 -3.52 -2.41
N ALA A 28 -10.44 -4.67 -2.44
CA ALA A 28 -10.12 -5.80 -1.56
C ALA A 28 -8.71 -6.37 -1.82
N ARG A 29 -8.27 -6.39 -3.08
CA ARG A 29 -6.91 -6.82 -3.43
C ARG A 29 -5.87 -5.84 -2.89
N LEU A 30 -6.13 -4.54 -3.05
CA LEU A 30 -5.28 -3.46 -2.54
C LEU A 30 -5.18 -3.46 -1.01
N LEU A 31 -6.28 -3.76 -0.31
CA LEU A 31 -6.28 -3.94 1.15
C LEU A 31 -5.34 -5.07 1.57
N ARG A 32 -5.46 -6.24 0.93
CA ARG A 32 -4.62 -7.41 1.24
C ARG A 32 -3.14 -7.16 0.93
N SER A 33 -2.82 -6.47 -0.17
CA SER A 33 -1.43 -6.14 -0.48
C SER A 33 -0.85 -5.15 0.53
N THR A 34 -1.62 -4.15 0.94
CA THR A 34 -1.23 -3.20 1.98
C THR A 34 -1.04 -3.87 3.36
N GLU A 35 -1.93 -4.80 3.74
CA GLU A 35 -1.79 -5.60 4.98
C GLU A 35 -0.53 -6.47 4.97
N LYS A 36 -0.20 -7.09 3.83
CA LYS A 36 1.06 -7.84 3.68
C LYS A 36 2.28 -6.95 3.85
N ILE A 37 2.31 -5.77 3.20
CA ILE A 37 3.40 -4.81 3.37
C ILE A 37 3.55 -4.42 4.84
N LEU A 38 2.44 -4.10 5.51
CA LEU A 38 2.46 -3.78 6.93
C LEU A 38 3.05 -4.91 7.78
N THR A 39 2.66 -6.15 7.49
CA THR A 39 3.17 -7.34 8.20
C THR A 39 4.70 -7.49 8.04
N TYR A 40 5.22 -7.32 6.82
CA TYR A 40 6.68 -7.40 6.58
C TYR A 40 7.44 -6.19 7.14
N ALA A 41 6.84 -4.99 7.09
CA ALA A 41 7.42 -3.78 7.69
C ALA A 41 7.54 -3.92 9.21
N GLN A 42 6.55 -4.52 9.88
CA GLN A 42 6.61 -4.83 11.31
C GLN A 42 7.72 -5.83 11.66
N GLN A 43 8.09 -6.71 10.73
CA GLN A 43 9.18 -7.67 10.88
C GLN A 43 10.55 -7.09 10.50
N GLY A 44 10.59 -5.88 9.92
CA GLY A 44 11.81 -5.26 9.41
C GLY A 44 12.35 -5.88 8.11
N ASP A 45 11.53 -6.65 7.39
CA ASP A 45 11.92 -7.26 6.11
C ASP A 45 11.77 -6.25 4.96
N TRP A 46 12.68 -5.29 4.90
CA TRP A 46 12.62 -4.16 3.97
C TRP A 46 12.77 -4.56 2.50
N ALA A 47 13.45 -5.68 2.21
CA ALA A 47 13.59 -6.18 0.85
C ALA A 47 12.25 -6.68 0.30
N VAL A 48 11.48 -7.42 1.12
CA VAL A 48 10.14 -7.86 0.73
C VAL A 48 9.15 -6.69 0.69
N VAL A 49 9.27 -5.72 1.61
CA VAL A 49 8.46 -4.49 1.59
C VAL A 49 8.63 -3.73 0.28
N GLU A 50 9.86 -3.57 -0.22
CA GLU A 50 10.14 -2.89 -1.49
C GLU A 50 9.49 -3.61 -2.69
N GLU A 51 9.65 -4.93 -2.78
CA GLU A 51 9.05 -5.73 -3.85
C GLU A 51 7.52 -5.64 -3.85
N LEU A 52 6.91 -5.79 -2.68
CA LEU A 52 5.45 -5.70 -2.53
C LEU A 52 4.93 -4.28 -2.80
N GLU A 53 5.67 -3.24 -2.45
CA GLU A 53 5.30 -1.86 -2.74
C GLU A 53 5.31 -1.57 -4.25
N ASN A 54 6.31 -2.05 -4.97
CA ASN A 54 6.37 -1.94 -6.44
C ASN A 54 5.14 -2.58 -7.09
N GLN A 55 4.73 -3.75 -6.61
CA GLN A 55 3.51 -4.42 -7.07
C GLN A 55 2.26 -3.60 -6.71
N ARG A 56 2.17 -3.10 -5.47
CA ARG A 56 1.04 -2.32 -4.96
C ARG A 56 0.81 -1.03 -5.75
N GLN A 57 1.86 -0.36 -6.21
CA GLN A 57 1.74 0.85 -7.04
C GLN A 57 0.96 0.61 -8.33
N LEU A 58 1.15 -0.55 -8.97
CA LEU A 58 0.37 -0.94 -10.16
C LEU A 58 -1.10 -1.17 -9.81
N GLU A 59 -1.39 -1.72 -8.63
CA GLU A 59 -2.76 -1.95 -8.15
C GLU A 59 -3.47 -0.64 -7.85
N LEU A 60 -2.77 0.31 -7.22
CA LEU A 60 -3.26 1.66 -6.96
C LEU A 60 -3.68 2.35 -8.26
N ALA A 61 -2.79 2.34 -9.26
CA ALA A 61 -3.08 2.92 -10.57
C ALA A 61 -4.34 2.29 -11.19
N ALA A 62 -4.48 0.96 -11.14
CA ALA A 62 -5.66 0.27 -11.67
C ALA A 62 -6.94 0.49 -10.84
N CYS A 63 -6.83 0.75 -9.54
CA CYS A 63 -7.97 0.96 -8.65
C CYS A 63 -8.56 2.37 -8.77
N PHE A 64 -7.72 3.36 -9.09
CA PHE A 64 -8.10 4.78 -9.13
C PHE A 64 -8.05 5.40 -10.55
N SER A 65 -7.85 4.60 -11.61
CA SER A 65 -7.87 5.09 -13.00
C SER A 65 -9.27 5.43 -13.53
N GLU A 66 -10.32 4.88 -12.93
CA GLU A 66 -11.71 5.10 -13.32
C GLU A 66 -12.34 6.11 -12.33
N SER A 67 -12.82 7.25 -12.84
CA SER A 67 -13.32 8.38 -12.06
C SER A 67 -14.82 8.24 -11.72
N ASP A 68 -15.22 7.11 -11.17
CA ASP A 68 -16.58 6.92 -10.67
C ASP A 68 -16.54 6.92 -9.15
N ALA A 69 -17.04 7.99 -8.54
CA ALA A 69 -17.21 8.05 -7.09
C ALA A 69 -18.22 6.98 -6.67
N ASP A 70 -17.81 6.13 -5.73
CA ASP A 70 -18.69 5.12 -5.10
C ASP A 70 -18.66 5.43 -3.62
N ASP A 71 -19.72 6.07 -3.15
CA ASP A 71 -19.89 6.49 -1.76
C ASP A 71 -20.53 5.39 -0.91
N SER A 72 -20.51 4.13 -1.38
CA SER A 72 -20.98 3.02 -0.56
C SER A 72 -20.15 2.93 0.74
N PRO A 73 -20.80 2.69 1.90
CA PRO A 73 -20.12 2.60 3.18
C PRO A 73 -18.92 1.65 3.17
N GLU A 74 -19.03 0.53 2.46
CA GLU A 74 -17.96 -0.47 2.35
C GLU A 74 -16.71 0.08 1.64
N VAL A 75 -16.89 0.92 0.62
CA VAL A 75 -15.78 1.56 -0.08
C VAL A 75 -15.14 2.62 0.80
N ILE A 76 -15.94 3.42 1.52
CA ILE A 76 -15.44 4.44 2.44
C ILE A 76 -14.63 3.79 3.58
N GLU A 77 -15.15 2.73 4.19
CA GLU A 77 -14.46 1.99 5.25
C GLU A 77 -13.15 1.36 4.75
N ALA A 78 -13.17 0.75 3.57
CA ALA A 78 -11.98 0.19 2.96
C ALA A 78 -10.91 1.25 2.66
N LEU A 79 -11.31 2.43 2.18
CA LEU A 79 -10.39 3.56 1.97
C LEU A 79 -9.82 4.07 3.30
N ALA A 80 -10.64 4.16 4.35
CA ALA A 80 -10.18 4.54 5.68
C ALA A 80 -9.17 3.53 6.26
N ALA A 81 -9.41 2.24 6.06
CA ALA A 81 -8.48 1.17 6.44
C ALA A 81 -7.15 1.29 5.67
N LEU A 82 -7.19 1.53 4.35
CA LEU A 82 -5.98 1.76 3.54
C LEU A 82 -5.17 2.96 4.04
N VAL A 83 -5.82 4.10 4.31
CA VAL A 83 -5.15 5.29 4.84
C VAL A 83 -4.50 5.00 6.19
N THR A 84 -5.20 4.26 7.05
CA THR A 84 -4.68 3.89 8.38
C THR A 84 -3.45 3.00 8.26
N MET A 85 -3.49 1.96 7.44
CA MET A 85 -2.33 1.08 7.22
C MET A 85 -1.16 1.83 6.58
N ASN A 86 -1.42 2.71 5.61
CA ASN A 86 -0.36 3.54 4.99
C ASN A 86 0.33 4.43 6.04
N ARG A 87 -0.42 5.02 6.97
CA ARG A 87 0.17 5.81 8.07
C ARG A 87 1.08 4.96 8.96
N GLU A 88 0.67 3.73 9.28
CA GLU A 88 1.48 2.82 10.09
C GLU A 88 2.75 2.38 9.36
N ILE A 89 2.66 2.07 8.06
CA ILE A 89 3.82 1.75 7.22
C ILE A 89 4.81 2.93 7.21
N THR A 90 4.32 4.16 7.00
CA THR A 90 5.18 5.36 7.03
C THR A 90 5.90 5.51 8.36
N ARG A 91 5.19 5.34 9.49
CA ARG A 91 5.78 5.39 10.84
C ARG A 91 6.88 4.34 11.01
N LEU A 92 6.68 3.12 10.52
CA LEU A 92 7.68 2.05 10.58
C LEU A 92 8.91 2.38 9.73
N VAL A 93 8.72 2.92 8.52
CA VAL A 93 9.81 3.37 7.65
C VAL A 93 10.61 4.50 8.29
N GLU A 94 9.95 5.47 8.91
CA GLU A 94 10.61 6.56 9.63
C GLU A 94 11.44 6.04 10.81
N ALA A 95 10.89 5.13 11.60
CA ALA A 95 11.62 4.49 12.71
C ALA A 95 12.86 3.73 12.20
N ALA A 96 12.72 2.96 11.12
CA ALA A 96 13.82 2.20 10.52
C ALA A 96 14.95 3.11 10.00
N LYS A 97 14.60 4.25 9.40
CA LYS A 97 15.58 5.26 8.97
C LYS A 97 16.36 5.83 10.14
N VAL A 98 15.69 6.13 11.26
CA VAL A 98 16.36 6.62 12.47
C VAL A 98 17.35 5.58 13.00
N SER A 99 16.92 4.32 13.15
CA SER A 99 17.81 3.24 13.62
C SER A 99 18.99 2.99 12.68
N LEU A 100 18.80 3.10 11.37
CA LEU A 100 19.90 2.98 10.40
C LEU A 100 20.95 4.07 10.58
N LEU A 101 20.53 5.32 10.77
CA LEU A 101 21.44 6.45 11.00
C LEU A 101 22.21 6.33 12.32
N GLU A 102 21.55 5.81 13.37
CA GLU A 102 22.20 5.54 14.65
C GLU A 102 23.29 4.46 14.52
N ASN A 103 22.95 3.35 13.85
CA ASN A 103 23.91 2.27 13.60
C ASN A 103 25.13 2.75 12.78
N GLN A 104 24.90 3.57 11.75
CA GLN A 104 25.99 4.15 10.95
C GLN A 104 26.93 5.00 11.81
N ARG A 105 26.39 5.86 12.68
CA ARG A 105 27.20 6.69 13.58
C ARG A 105 27.98 5.87 14.60
N ASP A 106 27.44 4.76 15.05
CA ASP A 106 28.12 3.85 15.99
C ASP A 106 29.26 3.09 15.29
N ASP A 107 29.03 2.65 14.05
CA ASP A 107 30.06 1.98 13.24
C ASP A 107 31.19 2.94 12.86
N GLU A 108 30.90 4.19 12.50
CA GLU A 108 31.90 5.23 12.27
C GLU A 108 32.75 5.47 13.54
N ARG A 109 32.12 5.57 14.71
CA ARG A 109 32.81 5.72 16.00
C ARG A 109 33.71 4.52 16.30
N ARG A 110 33.24 3.29 16.05
CA ARG A 110 34.04 2.07 16.21
C ARG A 110 35.24 2.05 15.26
N GLN A 111 35.05 2.39 13.99
CA GLN A 111 36.13 2.46 13.02
C GLN A 111 37.18 3.53 13.39
N GLN A 112 36.74 4.68 13.90
CA GLN A 112 37.65 5.72 14.37
C GLN A 112 38.45 5.25 15.59
N ALA A 113 37.81 4.57 16.54
CA ALA A 113 38.50 3.99 17.69
C ALA A 113 39.56 2.96 17.28
N ILE A 114 39.23 2.03 16.37
CA ILE A 114 40.19 1.04 15.83
C ILE A 114 41.39 1.75 15.20
N ARG A 115 41.16 2.75 14.35
CA ARG A 115 42.25 3.53 13.74
C ARG A 115 43.13 4.21 14.79
N CYS A 116 42.57 4.71 15.89
CA CYS A 116 43.37 5.33 16.95
C CYS A 116 44.27 4.32 17.70
N TYR A 117 43.85 3.04 17.80
CA TYR A 117 44.69 1.99 18.37
C TYR A 117 45.77 1.53 17.38
N ASP A 118 45.43 1.38 16.09
CA ASP A 118 46.38 0.96 15.04
C ASP A 118 47.52 1.98 14.79
N TRP A 119 47.36 3.24 15.20
CA TRP A 119 48.39 4.29 15.09
C TRP A 119 49.33 4.41 16.32
N ASN A 120 49.04 3.68 17.40
CA ASN A 120 49.80 3.72 18.66
C ASN A 120 50.67 2.47 18.91
N ASP A 121 50.69 1.52 17.97
CA ASP A 121 51.66 0.42 17.85
C ASP A 121 52.70 0.72 16.75
#